data_AF-A0A3B9GWL8-F1
#
_entry.id   AF-A0A3B9GWL8-F1
#
_cell.length_a   1.000
_cell.length_b   1.000
_cell.length_c   1.000
_cell.angle_alpha   90.00
_cell.angle_beta   90.00
_cell.angle_gamma   90.00
#
_symmetry.space_group_name_H-M   'P 1'
#
loop_
_entity.id
_entity.type
_entity.pdbx_description
1 polymer ?
#
loop_
_entity_poly.entity_id
_entity_poly.type
_entity_poly.pdbx_seq_one_letter_code
_entity_poly.pdbx_strand_id
1 'polypeptide(L)'
;MADETDLHVGKRLRRRRRLLGMTQQDLATQVGVRFQQIQKYECGANRITASRLYELAKAMNVSVQYFFDGIPASGAPDAANDAERLESDILSQKETLELVRAYYRLDERPRRRLLELAKALEGDTSGHGAA
;
A
#
# COMPACT_ATOMS: atom_id res chain seq x y z
N MET A 1 12.58 -20.65 -14.15
CA MET A 1 11.15 -20.92 -13.88
C MET A 1 10.50 -19.62 -13.47
N ALA A 2 9.31 -19.34 -13.99
CA ALA A 2 8.50 -18.21 -13.54
C ALA A 2 8.08 -18.45 -12.09
N ASP A 3 8.18 -17.43 -11.25
CA ASP A 3 7.76 -17.52 -9.86
C ASP A 3 6.21 -17.50 -9.77
N GLU A 4 5.64 -18.00 -8.68
CA GLU A 4 4.19 -17.97 -8.46
C GLU A 4 3.65 -16.53 -8.49
N THR A 5 4.47 -15.59 -8.00
CA THR A 5 4.27 -14.14 -8.07
C THR A 5 4.15 -13.64 -9.51
N ASP A 6 5.06 -14.06 -10.40
CA ASP A 6 5.06 -13.64 -11.82
C ASP A 6 3.77 -14.09 -12.52
N LEU A 7 3.32 -15.32 -12.24
CA LEU A 7 2.08 -15.86 -12.78
C LEU A 7 0.84 -15.12 -12.24
N HIS A 8 0.84 -14.78 -10.95
CA HIS A 8 -0.22 -13.99 -10.35
C HIS A 8 -0.33 -12.61 -11.02
N VAL A 9 0.79 -11.89 -11.10
CA VAL A 9 0.86 -10.56 -11.74
C VAL A 9 0.37 -10.64 -13.19
N GLY A 10 0.79 -11.66 -13.95
CA GLY A 10 0.34 -11.90 -15.32
C GLY A 10 -1.18 -12.12 -15.43
N LYS A 11 -1.78 -12.87 -14.50
CA LYS A 11 -3.25 -13.06 -14.43
C LYS A 11 -3.98 -11.75 -14.13
N ARG A 12 -3.48 -10.95 -13.18
CA ARG A 12 -4.04 -9.63 -12.82
C ARG A 12 -3.99 -8.66 -14.01
N LEU A 13 -2.87 -8.66 -14.72
CA LEU A 13 -2.66 -7.89 -15.94
C LEU A 13 -3.69 -8.27 -17.01
N ARG A 14 -3.80 -9.56 -17.34
CA ARG A 14 -4.76 -10.05 -18.34
C ARG A 14 -6.20 -9.70 -17.99
N ARG A 15 -6.57 -9.85 -16.70
CA ARG A 15 -7.91 -9.51 -16.22
C ARG A 15 -8.21 -8.03 -16.40
N ARG A 16 -7.30 -7.15 -15.97
CA ARG A 16 -7.50 -5.69 -16.08
C ARG A 16 -7.60 -5.26 -17.53
N ARG A 17 -6.75 -5.79 -18.40
CA ARG A 17 -6.75 -5.45 -19.84
C ARG A 17 -8.11 -5.79 -20.47
N ARG A 18 -8.65 -6.97 -20.17
CA ARG A 18 -9.97 -7.40 -20.65
C ARG A 18 -11.10 -6.51 -20.13
N LEU A 19 -11.05 -6.09 -18.87
CA LEU A 19 -12.03 -5.17 -18.29
C LEU A 19 -12.03 -3.80 -18.98
N LEU A 20 -10.86 -3.35 -19.46
CA LEU A 20 -10.72 -2.11 -20.22
C LEU A 20 -11.05 -2.29 -21.72
N GLY A 21 -11.47 -3.49 -22.16
CA GLY A 21 -11.76 -3.76 -23.57
C GLY A 21 -10.53 -3.74 -24.49
N MET A 22 -9.33 -3.78 -23.94
CA MET A 22 -8.08 -3.65 -24.70
C MET A 22 -7.61 -4.99 -25.27
N THR A 23 -7.09 -4.99 -26.49
CA THR A 23 -6.31 -6.11 -27.04
C THR A 23 -4.89 -6.10 -26.49
N GLN A 24 -4.15 -7.22 -26.65
CA GLN A 24 -2.73 -7.26 -26.27
C GLN A 24 -1.90 -6.26 -27.09
N GLN A 25 -2.30 -5.99 -28.35
CA GLN A 25 -1.66 -5.02 -29.22
C GLN A 25 -1.86 -3.59 -28.71
N ASP A 26 -3.07 -3.25 -28.24
CA ASP A 26 -3.38 -1.92 -27.72
C ASP A 26 -2.54 -1.60 -26.48
N LEU A 27 -2.50 -2.54 -25.53
CA LEU A 27 -1.69 -2.39 -24.32
C LEU A 27 -0.19 -2.32 -24.66
N ALA A 28 0.28 -3.13 -25.61
CA ALA A 28 1.66 -3.13 -26.05
C ALA A 28 2.06 -1.77 -26.64
N THR A 29 1.17 -1.18 -27.45
CA THR A 29 1.36 0.15 -28.05
C THR A 29 1.41 1.23 -26.98
N GLN A 30 0.50 1.20 -26.02
CA GLN A 30 0.42 2.19 -24.94
C GLN A 30 1.66 2.15 -24.03
N VAL A 31 2.25 0.98 -23.82
CA VAL A 31 3.42 0.78 -22.94
C VAL A 31 4.75 0.87 -23.74
N GLY A 32 4.70 0.87 -25.07
CA GLY A 32 5.89 0.90 -25.93
C GLY A 32 6.68 -0.41 -25.90
N VAL A 33 5.98 -1.55 -25.99
CA VAL A 33 6.58 -2.89 -26.10
C VAL A 33 5.97 -3.68 -27.26
N ARG A 34 6.54 -4.82 -27.61
CA ARG A 34 5.96 -5.72 -28.63
C ARG A 34 4.78 -6.50 -28.06
N PHE A 35 3.78 -6.81 -28.90
CA PHE A 35 2.60 -7.58 -28.47
C PHE A 35 2.97 -8.94 -27.83
N GLN A 36 3.97 -9.62 -28.39
CA GLN A 36 4.47 -10.90 -27.88
C GLN A 36 5.00 -10.76 -26.45
N GLN A 37 5.52 -9.59 -26.08
CA GLN A 37 5.99 -9.34 -24.72
C GLN A 37 4.82 -9.25 -23.75
N ILE A 38 3.73 -8.58 -24.11
CA ILE A 38 2.49 -8.57 -23.31
C ILE A 38 1.95 -9.99 -23.15
N GLN A 39 1.94 -10.79 -24.22
CA GLN A 39 1.53 -12.20 -24.12
C GLN A 39 2.41 -12.98 -23.13
N LYS A 40 3.74 -12.81 -23.18
CA LYS A 40 4.68 -13.44 -22.26
C LYS A 40 4.52 -12.95 -20.80
N TYR A 41 4.16 -11.70 -20.59
CA TYR A 41 3.81 -11.18 -19.27
C TYR A 41 2.52 -11.81 -18.75
N GLU A 42 1.48 -11.89 -19.58
CA GLU A 42 0.18 -12.43 -19.17
C GLU A 42 0.21 -13.92 -18.82
N CYS A 43 1.09 -14.70 -19.45
CA CYS A 43 1.29 -16.11 -19.08
C CYS A 43 2.39 -16.34 -18.04
N GLY A 44 3.01 -15.27 -17.53
CA GLY A 44 4.11 -15.34 -16.56
C GLY A 44 5.43 -15.88 -17.14
N ALA A 45 5.52 -16.14 -18.45
CA ALA A 45 6.74 -16.65 -19.08
C ALA A 45 7.93 -15.69 -18.96
N ASN A 46 7.65 -14.37 -18.93
CA ASN A 46 8.64 -13.33 -18.70
C ASN A 46 8.32 -12.54 -17.43
N ARG A 47 9.35 -12.29 -16.63
CA ARG A 47 9.27 -11.36 -15.49
C ARG A 47 9.06 -9.93 -15.98
N ILE A 48 8.27 -9.18 -15.21
CA ILE A 48 8.04 -7.75 -15.46
C ILE A 48 9.00 -6.97 -14.56
N THR A 49 9.84 -6.12 -15.15
CA THR A 49 10.71 -5.22 -14.37
C THR A 49 9.88 -4.14 -13.66
N ALA A 50 10.38 -3.60 -12.56
CA ALA A 50 9.69 -2.55 -11.79
C ALA A 50 9.27 -1.35 -12.67
N SER A 51 10.17 -0.89 -13.55
CA SER A 51 9.88 0.18 -14.52
C SER A 51 8.69 -0.18 -15.44
N ARG A 52 8.64 -1.43 -15.95
CA ARG A 52 7.52 -1.87 -16.79
C ARG A 52 6.23 -2.05 -16.02
N LEU A 53 6.30 -2.51 -14.78
CA LEU A 53 5.14 -2.65 -13.91
C LEU A 53 4.50 -1.28 -13.64
N TYR A 54 5.33 -0.25 -13.42
CA TYR A 54 4.87 1.13 -13.28
C TYR A 54 4.17 1.66 -14.54
N GLU A 55 4.79 1.49 -15.71
CA GLU A 55 4.17 1.90 -16.99
C GLU A 55 2.85 1.17 -17.26
N LEU A 56 2.77 -0.12 -16.94
CA LEU A 56 1.53 -0.90 -17.03
C LEU A 56 0.46 -0.38 -16.07
N ALA A 57 0.81 -0.06 -14.83
CA ALA A 57 -0.10 0.53 -13.86
C ALA A 57 -0.69 1.84 -14.37
N LYS A 58 0.16 2.72 -14.92
CA LYS A 58 -0.24 3.98 -15.52
C LYS A 58 -1.14 3.79 -16.74
N ALA A 59 -0.77 2.91 -17.68
CA ALA A 59 -1.56 2.61 -18.87
C ALA A 59 -2.97 2.09 -18.54
N MET A 60 -3.10 1.35 -17.43
CA MET A 60 -4.33 0.72 -16.99
C MET A 60 -5.12 1.53 -15.94
N ASN A 61 -4.61 2.70 -15.56
CA ASN A 61 -5.13 3.57 -14.51
C ASN A 61 -5.42 2.81 -13.20
N VAL A 62 -4.38 2.13 -12.68
CA VAL A 62 -4.40 1.43 -11.38
C VAL A 62 -3.12 1.73 -10.60
N SER A 63 -3.12 1.50 -9.29
CA SER A 63 -1.89 1.50 -8.49
C SER A 63 -1.02 0.28 -8.82
N VAL A 64 0.29 0.36 -8.56
CA VAL A 64 1.18 -0.81 -8.71
C VAL A 64 0.76 -1.96 -7.79
N GLN A 65 0.23 -1.64 -6.61
CA GLN A 65 -0.27 -2.62 -5.64
C GLN A 65 -1.34 -3.55 -6.23
N TYR A 66 -2.16 -3.06 -7.17
CA TYR A 66 -3.19 -3.84 -7.85
C TYR A 66 -2.67 -5.17 -8.42
N PHE A 67 -1.42 -5.23 -8.86
CA PHE A 67 -0.83 -6.44 -9.45
C PHE A 67 -0.50 -7.52 -8.43
N PHE A 68 -0.44 -7.18 -7.15
CA PHE A 68 -0.11 -8.08 -6.04
C PHE A 68 -1.31 -8.40 -5.13
N ASP A 69 -2.48 -7.77 -5.36
CA ASP A 69 -3.70 -8.03 -4.58
C ASP A 69 -4.07 -9.51 -4.57
N GLY A 70 -4.17 -10.09 -3.37
CA GLY A 70 -4.55 -11.50 -3.17
C GLY A 70 -3.36 -12.46 -3.10
N ILE A 71 -2.13 -11.95 -3.12
CA ILE A 71 -0.97 -12.69 -2.63
C ILE A 71 -0.96 -12.55 -1.10
N PRO A 72 -1.08 -13.64 -0.32
CA PRO A 72 -0.93 -13.55 1.13
C PRO A 72 0.48 -13.02 1.43
N ALA A 73 0.59 -12.06 2.34
CA ALA A 73 1.88 -11.60 2.84
C ALA A 73 2.56 -12.75 3.61
N SER A 74 3.24 -13.63 2.88
CA SER A 74 3.92 -14.79 3.45
C SER A 74 5.22 -14.32 4.12
N GLY A 75 5.15 -14.10 5.43
CA GLY A 75 6.26 -14.39 6.33
C GLY A 75 7.50 -13.48 6.33
N ALA A 76 7.38 -12.17 6.08
CA ALA A 76 8.45 -11.24 6.46
C ALA A 76 8.21 -10.70 7.89
N PRO A 77 9.20 -10.72 8.80
CA PRO A 77 9.17 -9.90 10.00
C PRO A 77 9.25 -8.45 9.52
N ASP A 78 8.17 -7.74 9.75
CA ASP A 78 7.82 -6.54 9.01
C ASP A 78 8.48 -5.32 9.64
N ALA A 79 9.81 -5.28 9.70
CA ALA A 79 10.55 -4.15 10.30
C ALA A 79 10.29 -2.82 9.58
N ALA A 80 9.76 -2.85 8.35
CA ALA A 80 9.29 -1.68 7.61
C ALA A 80 7.82 -1.33 7.90
N ASN A 81 7.00 -2.31 8.31
CA ASN A 81 5.60 -2.10 8.68
C ASN A 81 5.40 -2.03 10.19
N ASP A 82 6.41 -2.15 11.05
CA ASP A 82 6.23 -1.99 12.49
C ASP A 82 5.82 -0.55 12.83
N ALA A 83 6.33 0.45 12.12
CA ALA A 83 5.88 1.83 12.26
C ALA A 83 4.45 2.04 11.72
N GLU A 84 4.11 1.51 10.54
CA GLU A 84 2.76 1.62 9.97
C GLU A 84 1.72 0.77 10.69
N ARG A 85 2.08 -0.39 11.25
CA ARG A 85 1.23 -1.22 12.12
C ARG A 85 1.07 -0.59 13.48
N LEU A 86 2.12 -0.04 14.08
CA LEU A 86 2.00 0.69 15.34
C LEU A 86 1.12 1.94 15.14
N GLU A 87 1.32 2.70 14.08
CA GLU A 87 0.46 3.84 13.71
C GLU A 87 -0.98 3.40 13.40
N SER A 88 -1.18 2.32 12.64
CA SER A 88 -2.50 1.78 12.33
C SER A 88 -3.20 1.16 13.54
N ASP A 89 -2.48 0.52 14.47
CA ASP A 89 -3.02 -0.04 15.71
C ASP A 89 -3.38 1.07 16.68
N ILE A 90 -2.52 2.09 16.81
CA ILE A 90 -2.79 3.31 17.58
C ILE A 90 -4.04 4.01 17.03
N LEU A 91 -4.16 4.16 15.70
CA LEU A 91 -5.32 4.75 15.03
C LEU A 91 -6.52 3.79 14.88
N SER A 92 -6.39 2.51 15.22
CA SER A 92 -7.52 1.57 15.27
C SER A 92 -8.28 1.66 16.60
N GLN A 93 -7.61 2.17 17.65
CA GLN A 93 -8.24 2.43 18.93
C GLN A 93 -9.28 3.54 18.74
N LYS A 94 -10.53 3.20 19.05
CA LYS A 94 -11.68 4.11 18.94
C LYS A 94 -11.42 5.45 19.65
N GLU A 95 -10.75 5.39 20.79
CA GLU A 95 -10.37 6.54 21.61
C GLU A 95 -9.37 7.46 20.89
N THR A 96 -8.35 6.88 20.23
CA THR A 96 -7.38 7.65 19.42
C THR A 96 -8.06 8.34 18.26
N LEU A 97 -8.96 7.66 17.53
CA LEU A 97 -9.68 8.29 16.42
C LEU A 97 -10.58 9.42 16.88
N GLU A 98 -11.25 9.25 18.03
CA GLU A 98 -12.06 10.30 18.64
C GLU A 98 -11.21 11.51 19.04
N LEU A 99 -10.03 11.27 19.63
CA LEU A 99 -9.07 12.32 19.97
C LEU A 99 -8.54 13.04 18.73
N VAL A 100 -8.11 12.31 17.70
CA VAL A 100 -7.59 12.90 16.45
C VAL A 100 -8.67 13.73 15.76
N ARG A 101 -9.91 13.22 15.69
CA ARG A 101 -11.04 13.97 15.13
C ARG A 101 -11.36 15.23 15.93
N ALA A 102 -11.31 15.16 17.26
CA ALA A 102 -11.49 16.32 18.12
C ALA A 102 -10.36 17.34 17.93
N TYR A 103 -9.12 16.88 17.85
CA TYR A 103 -7.92 17.71 17.65
C TYR A 103 -7.96 18.53 16.37
N TYR A 104 -8.41 17.94 15.26
CA TYR A 104 -8.55 18.66 13.98
C TYR A 104 -9.70 19.69 13.98
N ARG A 105 -10.65 19.60 14.91
CA ARG A 105 -11.73 20.60 15.07
C ARG A 105 -11.32 21.82 15.91
N LEU A 106 -10.15 21.75 16.57
CA LEU A 106 -9.64 22.84 17.41
C LEU A 106 -8.87 23.89 16.60
N ASP A 107 -8.96 25.14 17.04
CA ASP A 107 -8.11 26.24 16.57
C ASP A 107 -6.65 26.11 17.07
N GLU A 108 -5.74 26.89 16.49
CA GLU A 108 -4.30 26.78 16.74
C GLU A 108 -3.90 26.91 18.23
N ARG A 109 -4.53 27.83 18.97
CA ARG A 109 -4.25 28.06 20.39
C ARG A 109 -4.67 26.86 21.28
N PRO A 110 -5.92 26.37 21.22
CA PRO A 110 -6.31 25.15 21.95
C PRO A 110 -5.51 23.91 21.56
N ARG A 111 -5.17 23.77 20.28
CA ARG A 111 -4.38 22.65 19.76
C ARG A 111 -2.99 22.57 20.41
N ARG A 112 -2.31 23.72 20.52
CA ARG A 112 -0.98 23.81 21.15
C ARG A 112 -1.03 23.46 22.64
N ARG A 113 -2.05 23.93 23.36
CA ARG A 113 -2.26 23.60 24.78
C ARG A 113 -2.54 22.10 25.02
N LEU A 114 -3.33 21.48 24.15
CA LEU A 114 -3.63 20.04 24.24
C LEU A 114 -2.35 19.22 24.04
N LEU A 115 -1.49 19.63 23.11
CA LEU A 115 -0.19 18.99 22.90
C LEU A 115 0.75 19.17 24.09
N GLU A 116 0.78 20.35 24.70
CA GLU A 116 1.54 20.61 25.93
C GLU A 116 1.06 19.76 27.11
N LEU A 117 -0.27 19.61 27.27
CA LEU A 117 -0.87 18.75 28.28
C LEU A 117 -0.49 17.28 28.07
N ALA A 118 -0.61 16.78 26.84
CA ALA A 118 -0.24 15.40 26.51
C ALA A 118 1.24 15.11 26.87
N LYS A 119 2.14 16.02 26.51
CA LYS A 119 3.57 15.92 26.85
C LYS A 119 3.85 16.02 28.35
N ALA A 120 3.10 16.84 29.08
CA ALA A 120 3.24 16.94 30.53
C ALA A 120 2.84 15.63 31.24
N LEU A 121 1.81 14.96 30.73
CA LEU A 121 1.31 13.69 31.29
C LEU A 121 2.22 12.49 30.97
N GLU A 122 3.05 12.54 29.92
CA GLU A 122 4.06 11.51 29.63
C GLU A 122 5.10 11.35 30.75
N GLY A 123 5.36 12.41 31.52
CA GLY A 123 6.35 12.43 32.60
C GLY A 123 5.89 11.85 33.95
N ASP A 124 4.58 11.66 34.17
CA ASP A 124 4.01 11.29 35.48
C ASP A 124 3.91 9.77 35.72
N THR A 125 4.26 8.93 34.73
CA THR A 125 4.17 7.46 34.85
C THR A 125 5.31 6.82 35.67
N SER A 126 6.28 7.59 36.17
CA SER A 126 7.42 7.07 36.96
C SER A 126 7.24 7.14 38.49
N GLY A 127 6.02 7.37 39.00
CA GLY A 127 5.80 7.79 40.40
C GLY A 127 4.83 6.98 41.27
N HIS A 128 4.53 5.70 40.99
CA HIS A 128 3.70 4.91 41.91
C HIS A 128 4.14 3.43 42.01
N GLY A 129 5.30 3.24 42.64
CA GLY A 129 5.81 1.94 43.09
C GLY A 129 6.47 2.07 44.45
N ALA A 130 5.69 2.45 45.46
CA ALA A 130 6.09 2.39 46.86
C ALA A 130 4.88 1.98 47.71
N ALA A 131 4.77 0.68 47.93
CA ALA A 131 4.13 0.07 49.09
C ALA A 131 4.80 -1.29 49.33
#